data_AF-A0A4Q3RT22-F1
#
_entry.id   AF-A0A4Q3RT22-F1
#
_cell.length_a   1.000
_cell.length_b   1.000
_cell.length_c   1.000
_cell.angle_alpha   90.00
_cell.angle_beta   90.00
_cell.angle_gamma   90.00
#
_symmetry.space_group_name_H-M   'P 1'
#
loop_
_entity.id
_entity.type
_entity.pdbx_description
1 polymer ?
#
loop_
_entity_poly.entity_id
_entity_poly.type
_entity_poly.pdbx_seq_one_letter_code
_entity_poly.pdbx_strand_id
1 'polypeptide(L)'
;PSVQWKFNEAVWQAQSSTSVNNYTAKYYYQDADGRGGVTASSPNYPITGYVIKKYNHPMDAFQGTGARHIKKAYSIIRYAEILLSYAEALNNLTGSHTVKLGDQDYTVSRNPEAIKEAFNGVRYRAGLPGLSASQLSSQADVQKQIERERMVELLWENRRFYDVRRWGIYEETEREPIRGMNPDGATKETYYQRVIPGTSSFMTRVVNKKLAFMPIPRTEMRRLPSLDQNPGY
;
A
#
# COMPACT_ATOMS: atom_id res chain seq x y z
N PRO A 1 10.15 -6.38 -7.41
CA PRO A 1 9.37 -6.93 -6.28
C PRO A 1 7.86 -6.81 -6.54
N SER A 2 7.20 -7.93 -6.87
CA SER A 2 5.74 -7.99 -6.98
C SER A 2 5.11 -7.93 -5.57
N VAL A 3 3.91 -7.37 -5.49
CA VAL A 3 3.19 -7.22 -4.23
C VAL A 3 2.59 -8.57 -3.84
N GLN A 4 3.09 -9.14 -2.74
CA GLN A 4 2.60 -10.42 -2.22
C GLN A 4 2.06 -10.24 -0.80
N TRP A 5 0.76 -10.48 -0.65
CA TRP A 5 0.14 -10.76 0.63
C TRP A 5 0.32 -12.23 0.97
N LYS A 6 0.37 -12.53 2.26
CA LYS A 6 0.23 -13.90 2.75
C LYS A 6 -1.07 -14.04 3.52
N PHE A 7 -1.77 -15.10 3.17
CA PHE A 7 -3.01 -15.53 3.80
C PHE A 7 -2.69 -16.57 4.87
N ASN A 8 -3.72 -16.98 5.60
CA ASN A 8 -3.62 -18.15 6.46
C ASN A 8 -3.12 -19.37 5.64
N GLU A 9 -2.34 -20.23 6.29
CA GLU A 9 -1.68 -21.41 5.72
C GLU A 9 -0.56 -21.10 4.70
N ALA A 10 -0.07 -19.86 4.66
CA ALA A 10 1.06 -19.50 3.80
C ALA A 10 2.41 -19.93 4.39
N VAL A 11 3.27 -20.50 3.55
CA VAL A 11 4.61 -20.97 3.93
C VAL A 11 5.62 -19.82 4.06
N TRP A 12 6.20 -19.66 5.24
CA TRP A 12 7.37 -18.83 5.56
C TRP A 12 8.66 -19.63 5.36
N GLN A 13 9.43 -19.22 4.36
CA GLN A 13 10.57 -19.98 3.88
C GLN A 13 11.69 -20.07 4.91
N ALA A 14 12.09 -18.95 5.52
CA ALA A 14 13.10 -18.88 6.59
C ALA A 14 14.33 -19.78 6.36
N GLN A 15 14.80 -19.84 5.10
CA GLN A 15 15.74 -20.85 4.60
C GLN A 15 17.15 -20.76 5.21
N SER A 16 17.48 -19.67 5.92
CA SER A 16 18.73 -19.61 6.69
C SER A 16 18.71 -20.44 7.95
N SER A 17 17.52 -20.70 8.52
CA SER A 17 17.41 -21.51 9.72
C SER A 17 17.20 -22.98 9.38
N THR A 18 17.84 -23.87 10.13
CA THR A 18 17.60 -25.32 10.03
C THR A 18 16.47 -25.82 10.93
N SER A 19 15.95 -24.99 11.82
CA SER A 19 14.94 -25.38 12.82
C SER A 19 13.55 -24.79 12.57
N VAL A 20 13.44 -23.69 11.82
CA VAL A 20 12.17 -22.99 11.55
C VAL A 20 11.93 -22.71 10.06
N ASN A 21 12.67 -23.39 9.17
CA ASN A 21 12.46 -23.26 7.73
C ASN A 21 11.12 -23.85 7.27
N ASN A 22 10.57 -23.27 6.21
CA ASN A 22 9.31 -23.68 5.58
C ASN A 22 8.13 -23.80 6.55
N TYR A 23 8.06 -22.90 7.54
CA TYR A 23 6.99 -22.85 8.52
C TYR A 23 5.66 -22.42 7.87
N THR A 24 4.62 -23.23 8.02
CA THR A 24 3.27 -22.87 7.58
C THR A 24 2.58 -22.08 8.67
N ALA A 25 2.36 -20.78 8.43
CA ALA A 25 1.69 -19.94 9.42
C ALA A 25 0.20 -20.25 9.49
N LYS A 26 -0.33 -20.37 10.71
CA LYS A 26 -1.71 -20.77 10.98
C LYS A 26 -2.40 -19.78 11.92
N TYR A 27 -3.34 -19.03 11.37
CA TYR A 27 -4.01 -17.91 12.03
C TYR A 27 -5.42 -18.24 12.55
N TYR A 28 -5.87 -19.50 12.48
CA TYR A 28 -7.13 -19.92 13.10
C TYR A 28 -7.09 -19.65 14.60
N TYR A 29 -8.23 -19.31 15.22
CA TYR A 29 -8.28 -18.78 16.59
C TYR A 29 -7.42 -19.57 17.60
N GLN A 30 -7.47 -20.91 17.60
CA GLN A 30 -6.74 -21.75 18.57
C GLN A 30 -5.34 -22.20 18.09
N ASP A 31 -4.96 -21.90 16.86
CA ASP A 31 -3.66 -22.29 16.31
C ASP A 31 -2.53 -21.37 16.79
N ALA A 32 -1.28 -21.83 16.62
CA ALA A 32 -0.09 -21.21 17.17
C ALA A 32 0.09 -19.71 16.85
N ASP A 33 -0.31 -19.26 15.65
CA ASP A 33 -0.23 -17.84 15.24
C ASP A 33 -1.59 -17.12 15.33
N GLY A 34 -2.61 -17.81 15.83
CA GLY A 34 -3.96 -17.29 16.05
C GLY A 34 -4.10 -16.55 17.37
N ARG A 35 -5.17 -15.76 17.49
CA ARG A 35 -5.42 -14.91 18.67
C ARG A 35 -5.43 -15.68 19.99
N GLY A 36 -5.97 -16.90 20.00
CA GLY A 36 -6.04 -17.78 21.16
C GLY A 36 -4.80 -18.65 21.37
N GLY A 37 -3.90 -18.76 20.38
CA GLY A 37 -2.64 -19.50 20.51
C GLY A 37 -1.45 -18.64 20.96
N VAL A 38 -1.56 -17.31 20.86
CA VAL A 38 -0.53 -16.39 21.34
C VAL A 38 -0.59 -16.20 22.87
N THR A 39 0.56 -15.94 23.48
CA THR A 39 0.66 -15.76 24.93
C THR A 39 0.39 -14.31 25.35
N ALA A 40 -0.03 -14.08 26.59
CA ALA A 40 -0.22 -12.73 27.13
C ALA A 40 1.07 -11.89 27.12
N SER A 41 2.24 -12.53 27.22
CA SER A 41 3.56 -11.90 27.11
C SER A 41 3.96 -11.53 25.69
N SER A 42 3.34 -12.13 24.67
CA SER A 42 3.58 -11.83 23.26
C SER A 42 2.28 -11.98 22.46
N PRO A 43 1.31 -11.06 22.61
CA PRO A 43 -0.03 -11.15 22.03
C PRO A 43 -0.04 -10.74 20.54
N ASN A 44 0.92 -11.27 19.76
CA ASN A 44 1.17 -10.89 18.38
C ASN A 44 0.42 -11.81 17.41
N TYR A 45 -0.77 -11.39 16.97
CA TYR A 45 -1.55 -12.10 15.94
C TYR A 45 -2.02 -11.13 14.85
N PRO A 46 -2.31 -11.59 13.62
CA PRO A 46 -2.75 -10.71 12.55
C PRO A 46 -4.22 -10.30 12.75
N ILE A 47 -4.45 -9.08 13.25
CA ILE A 47 -5.79 -8.56 13.54
C ILE A 47 -6.72 -8.58 12.31
N THR A 48 -6.18 -8.37 11.11
CA THR A 48 -6.93 -8.43 9.84
C THR A 48 -6.87 -9.80 9.16
N GLY A 49 -6.14 -10.76 9.75
CA GLY A 49 -5.87 -12.08 9.17
C GLY A 49 -4.94 -12.10 7.96
N TYR A 50 -4.29 -10.97 7.67
CA TYR A 50 -3.28 -10.83 6.62
C TYR A 50 -1.96 -10.34 7.19
N VAL A 51 -0.88 -10.78 6.56
CA VAL A 51 0.48 -10.31 6.84
C VAL A 51 1.20 -10.00 5.54
N ILE A 52 2.12 -9.04 5.59
CA ILE A 52 2.87 -8.63 4.42
C ILE A 52 4.10 -9.51 4.20
N LYS A 53 4.35 -9.88 2.94
CA LYS A 53 5.56 -10.59 2.51
C LYS A 53 6.50 -9.71 1.67
N LYS A 54 6.07 -8.50 1.29
CA LYS A 54 6.92 -7.55 0.56
C LYS A 54 8.18 -7.26 1.40
N TYR A 55 9.34 -7.24 0.74
CA TYR A 55 10.67 -7.12 1.35
C TYR A 55 11.14 -8.32 2.21
N ASN A 56 10.36 -9.39 2.30
CA ASN A 56 10.82 -10.63 2.93
C ASN A 56 11.60 -11.48 1.91
N HIS A 57 12.87 -11.71 2.19
CA HIS A 57 13.74 -12.58 1.40
C HIS A 57 13.56 -14.05 1.85
N PRO A 58 13.61 -15.05 0.96
CA PRO A 58 13.46 -16.47 1.31
C PRO A 58 14.38 -16.94 2.45
N MET A 59 15.58 -16.39 2.52
CA MET A 59 16.59 -16.67 3.56
C MET A 59 16.34 -15.96 4.90
N ASP A 60 15.38 -15.05 5.01
CA ASP A 60 15.19 -14.32 6.27
C ASP A 60 14.59 -15.19 7.36
N ALA A 61 15.32 -15.31 8.47
CA ALA A 61 14.83 -15.88 9.71
C ALA A 61 15.22 -14.96 10.87
N PHE A 62 14.28 -14.70 11.78
CA PHE A 62 14.53 -13.95 13.02
C PHE A 62 14.86 -14.84 14.21
N GLN A 63 14.59 -16.14 14.09
CA GLN A 63 14.76 -17.14 15.15
C GLN A 63 15.25 -18.45 14.55
N GLY A 64 15.73 -19.35 15.41
CA GLY A 64 16.20 -20.68 15.05
C GLY A 64 17.70 -20.76 14.78
N THR A 65 18.20 -21.99 14.68
CA THR A 65 19.63 -22.26 14.49
C THR A 65 20.09 -21.77 13.13
N GLY A 66 21.15 -20.97 13.09
CA GLY A 66 21.71 -20.41 11.85
C GLY A 66 20.92 -19.25 11.24
N ALA A 67 19.94 -18.70 11.96
CA ALA A 67 19.10 -17.61 11.48
C ALA A 67 19.91 -16.41 10.97
N ARG A 68 19.57 -15.96 9.76
CA ARG A 68 20.16 -14.78 9.12
C ARG A 68 19.06 -13.89 8.59
N HIS A 69 19.29 -12.58 8.68
CA HIS A 69 18.47 -11.57 8.04
C HIS A 69 19.29 -10.87 6.97
N ILE A 70 18.83 -10.94 5.71
CA ILE A 70 19.54 -10.30 4.61
C ILE A 70 19.27 -8.79 4.65
N LYS A 71 20.28 -7.95 4.43
CA LYS A 71 20.05 -6.50 4.28
C LYS A 71 19.38 -6.23 2.93
N LYS A 72 18.29 -5.47 2.92
CA LYS A 72 17.61 -5.00 1.71
C LYS A 72 17.69 -3.49 1.61
N ALA A 73 17.79 -2.98 0.39
CA ALA A 73 17.63 -1.56 0.13
C ALA A 73 16.14 -1.21 0.12
N TYR A 74 15.79 -0.12 0.78
CA TYR A 74 14.47 0.49 0.64
C TYR A 74 14.52 1.52 -0.48
N SER A 75 13.87 1.22 -1.61
CA SER A 75 13.82 2.12 -2.74
C SER A 75 12.94 3.34 -2.43
N ILE A 76 13.55 4.52 -2.31
CA ILE A 76 12.80 5.78 -2.16
C ILE A 76 12.07 6.12 -3.46
N ILE A 77 12.77 5.98 -4.60
CA ILE A 77 12.23 6.15 -5.96
C ILE A 77 12.57 4.90 -6.76
N ARG A 78 11.63 4.45 -7.59
CA ARG A 78 11.85 3.32 -8.51
C ARG A 78 11.10 3.51 -9.81
N TYR A 79 11.57 2.86 -10.87
CA TYR A 79 11.09 3.08 -12.23
C TYR A 79 9.57 2.94 -12.41
N ALA A 80 8.91 1.99 -11.74
CA ALA A 80 7.45 1.86 -11.87
C ALA A 80 6.69 3.09 -11.34
N GLU A 81 7.21 3.79 -10.32
CA GLU A 81 6.62 5.04 -9.86
C GLU A 81 6.74 6.12 -10.93
N ILE A 82 7.87 6.18 -11.64
CA ILE A 82 8.08 7.13 -12.74
C ILE A 82 7.08 6.86 -13.86
N LEU A 83 6.91 5.60 -14.26
CA LEU A 83 5.92 5.22 -15.28
C LEU A 83 4.49 5.59 -14.88
N LEU A 84 4.08 5.27 -13.66
CA LEU A 84 2.72 5.58 -13.18
C LEU A 84 2.51 7.08 -13.01
N SER A 85 3.52 7.83 -12.56
CA SER A 85 3.43 9.28 -12.42
C SER A 85 3.43 9.99 -13.77
N TYR A 86 4.16 9.45 -14.77
CA TYR A 86 4.11 9.92 -16.14
C TYR A 86 2.73 9.69 -16.78
N ALA A 87 2.17 8.49 -16.63
CA ALA A 87 0.81 8.18 -17.08
C ALA A 87 -0.24 9.10 -16.42
N GLU A 88 -0.08 9.38 -15.13
CA GLU A 88 -0.96 10.29 -14.39
C GLU A 88 -0.84 11.74 -14.86
N ALA A 89 0.38 12.22 -15.08
CA ALA A 89 0.62 13.57 -15.59
C ALA A 89 0.01 13.75 -16.98
N LEU A 90 0.27 12.82 -17.91
CA LEU A 90 -0.31 12.83 -19.25
C LEU A 90 -1.83 12.80 -19.23
N ASN A 91 -2.43 12.01 -18.34
CA ASN A 91 -3.88 11.91 -18.26
C ASN A 91 -4.54 13.24 -17.84
N ASN A 92 -3.86 14.03 -17.02
CA ASN A 92 -4.35 15.30 -16.49
C ASN A 92 -4.02 16.52 -17.37
N LEU A 93 -3.35 16.34 -18.51
CA LEU A 93 -3.12 17.44 -19.45
C LEU A 93 -4.45 17.84 -20.11
N THR A 94 -4.84 19.10 -19.95
CA THR A 94 -6.02 19.70 -20.58
C THR A 94 -5.71 20.34 -21.94
N GLY A 95 -4.43 20.44 -22.31
CA GLY A 95 -3.98 21.06 -23.54
C GLY A 95 -2.58 20.61 -23.95
N SER A 96 -2.05 21.25 -24.99
CA SER A 96 -0.67 21.06 -25.45
C SER A 96 0.24 22.09 -24.77
N HIS A 97 1.36 21.63 -24.22
CA HIS A 97 2.33 22.47 -23.55
C HIS A 97 3.71 22.25 -24.17
N THR A 98 4.39 23.33 -24.53
CA THR A 98 5.77 23.28 -25.05
C THR A 98 6.75 23.70 -23.95
N VAL A 99 7.70 22.82 -23.63
CA VAL A 99 8.75 23.05 -22.64
C VAL A 99 10.09 23.07 -23.36
N LYS A 100 10.89 24.11 -23.12
CA LYS A 100 12.27 24.19 -23.62
C LYS A 100 13.22 23.51 -22.64
N LEU A 101 14.01 22.56 -23.12
CA LEU A 101 15.08 21.93 -22.36
C LEU A 101 16.37 22.02 -23.17
N GLY A 102 17.24 22.97 -22.79
CA GLY A 102 18.38 23.37 -23.60
C GLY A 102 17.92 24.01 -24.91
N ASP A 103 18.47 23.54 -26.04
CA ASP A 103 18.15 24.02 -27.39
C ASP A 103 16.99 23.25 -28.05
N GLN A 104 16.31 22.36 -27.31
CA GLN A 104 15.22 21.54 -27.83
C GLN A 104 13.87 21.90 -27.19
N ASP A 105 12.86 22.02 -28.05
CA ASP A 105 11.48 22.28 -27.67
C ASP A 105 10.69 20.96 -27.65
N TYR A 106 10.15 20.62 -26.47
CA TYR A 106 9.33 19.42 -26.26
C TYR A 106 7.87 19.82 -26.15
N THR A 107 7.05 19.41 -27.11
CA THR A 107 5.60 19.62 -27.06
C THR A 107 4.92 18.36 -26.54
N VAL A 108 4.21 18.49 -25.41
CA VAL A 108 3.53 17.38 -24.73
C VAL A 108 2.05 17.69 -24.63
N SER A 109 1.23 16.72 -25.02
CA SER A 109 -0.23 16.77 -24.92
C SER A 109 -0.74 15.42 -24.40
N ARG A 110 -2.02 15.36 -24.02
CA ARG A 110 -2.65 14.11 -23.60
C ARG A 110 -2.60 13.08 -24.73
N ASN A 111 -1.85 12.00 -24.53
CA ASN A 111 -1.64 10.93 -25.49
C ASN A 111 -2.07 9.57 -24.88
N PRO A 112 -3.23 9.01 -25.29
CA PRO A 112 -3.73 7.73 -24.79
C PRO A 112 -2.78 6.55 -25.01
N GLU A 113 -2.06 6.52 -26.12
CA GLU A 113 -1.09 5.47 -26.46
C GLU A 113 0.10 5.49 -25.50
N ALA A 114 0.64 6.67 -25.20
CA ALA A 114 1.74 6.84 -24.25
C ALA A 114 1.31 6.52 -22.81
N ILE A 115 0.08 6.90 -22.42
CA ILE A 115 -0.51 6.50 -21.13
C ILE A 115 -0.58 4.97 -21.05
N LYS A 116 -1.09 4.33 -22.11
CA LYS A 116 -1.23 2.87 -22.20
C LYS A 116 0.13 2.18 -22.11
N GLU A 117 1.14 2.66 -22.82
CA GLU A 117 2.49 2.10 -22.80
C GLU A 117 3.10 2.13 -21.39
N ALA A 118 3.08 3.30 -20.75
CA ALA A 118 3.65 3.48 -19.42
C ALA A 118 2.94 2.62 -18.36
N PHE A 119 1.60 2.61 -18.38
CA PHE A 119 0.80 1.82 -17.45
C PHE A 119 0.96 0.31 -17.68
N ASN A 120 0.93 -0.13 -18.93
CA ASN A 120 1.04 -1.55 -19.27
C ASN A 120 2.44 -2.10 -18.95
N GLY A 121 3.49 -1.29 -19.07
CA GLY A 121 4.85 -1.70 -18.68
C GLY A 121 4.93 -2.22 -17.23
N VAL A 122 4.17 -1.60 -16.31
CA VAL A 122 4.11 -2.03 -14.90
C VAL A 122 3.35 -3.35 -14.75
N ARG A 123 2.23 -3.50 -15.46
CA ARG A 123 1.33 -4.65 -15.37
C ARG A 123 1.88 -5.90 -16.06
N TYR A 124 2.48 -5.75 -17.24
CA TYR A 124 3.10 -6.87 -17.96
C TYR A 124 4.24 -7.48 -17.16
N ARG A 125 5.05 -6.67 -16.47
CA ARG A 125 6.07 -7.17 -15.55
C ARG A 125 5.46 -7.98 -14.39
N ALA A 126 4.25 -7.67 -13.97
CA ALA A 126 3.51 -8.43 -12.95
C ALA A 126 2.71 -9.62 -13.53
N GLY A 127 2.74 -9.87 -14.85
CA GLY A 127 1.96 -10.92 -15.51
C GLY A 127 0.46 -10.61 -15.61
N LEU A 128 0.07 -9.34 -15.53
CA LEU A 128 -1.32 -8.89 -15.61
C LEU A 128 -1.66 -8.33 -17.00
N PRO A 129 -2.91 -8.46 -17.47
CA PRO A 129 -3.34 -7.87 -18.74
C PRO A 129 -3.31 -6.34 -18.64
N GLY A 130 -3.01 -5.66 -19.74
CA GLY A 130 -2.97 -4.20 -19.83
C GLY A 130 -4.37 -3.55 -19.82
N LEU A 131 -4.41 -2.22 -20.01
CA LEU A 131 -5.66 -1.45 -20.10
C LEU A 131 -6.51 -1.89 -21.30
N SER A 132 -7.81 -2.09 -21.07
CA SER A 132 -8.80 -2.25 -22.12
C SER A 132 -9.10 -0.93 -22.82
N ALA A 133 -9.70 -1.00 -24.03
CA ALA A 133 -10.15 0.19 -24.73
C ALA A 133 -11.18 1.00 -23.91
N SER A 134 -12.08 0.32 -23.18
CA SER A 134 -13.06 0.98 -22.31
C SER A 134 -12.41 1.74 -21.15
N GLN A 135 -11.30 1.22 -20.60
CA GLN A 135 -10.57 1.88 -19.52
C GLN A 135 -9.75 3.09 -19.98
N LEU A 136 -9.49 3.21 -21.29
CA LEU A 136 -8.82 4.36 -21.91
C LEU A 136 -9.80 5.43 -22.43
N SER A 137 -11.11 5.16 -22.33
CA SER A 137 -12.15 5.97 -22.98
C SER A 137 -12.26 7.39 -22.43
N SER A 138 -11.97 7.59 -21.14
CA SER A 138 -12.08 8.89 -20.49
C SER A 138 -10.93 9.16 -19.52
N GLN A 139 -10.68 10.44 -19.24
CA GLN A 139 -9.72 10.83 -18.21
C GLN A 139 -10.06 10.19 -16.86
N ALA A 140 -11.35 10.18 -16.49
CA ALA A 140 -11.81 9.65 -15.22
C ALA A 140 -11.59 8.13 -15.10
N ASP A 141 -11.81 7.38 -16.19
CA ASP A 141 -11.61 5.93 -16.19
C ASP A 141 -10.14 5.56 -16.10
N VAL A 142 -9.28 6.28 -16.84
CA VAL A 142 -7.83 6.13 -16.73
C VAL A 142 -7.35 6.45 -15.32
N GLN A 143 -7.86 7.55 -14.74
CA GLN A 143 -7.50 7.96 -13.39
C GLN A 143 -7.83 6.87 -12.36
N LYS A 144 -9.03 6.29 -12.42
CA LYS A 144 -9.42 5.15 -11.54
C LYS A 144 -8.47 3.96 -11.68
N GLN A 145 -8.00 3.66 -12.89
CA GLN A 145 -7.02 2.58 -13.08
C GLN A 145 -5.66 2.93 -12.49
N ILE A 146 -5.20 4.17 -12.65
CA ILE A 146 -3.95 4.66 -12.07
C ILE A 146 -4.00 4.60 -10.54
N GLU A 147 -5.10 5.06 -9.93
CA GLU A 147 -5.27 5.02 -8.47
C GLU A 147 -5.19 3.59 -7.93
N ARG A 148 -5.86 2.65 -8.60
CA ARG A 148 -5.83 1.23 -8.24
C ARG A 148 -4.43 0.62 -8.44
N GLU A 149 -3.80 0.88 -9.58
CA GLU A 149 -2.48 0.30 -9.89
C GLU A 149 -1.41 0.86 -8.95
N ARG A 150 -1.41 2.16 -8.66
CA ARG A 150 -0.52 2.77 -7.66
C ARG A 150 -0.73 2.18 -6.28
N MET A 151 -1.99 1.98 -5.86
CA MET A 151 -2.30 1.35 -4.58
C MET A 151 -1.72 -0.06 -4.48
N VAL A 152 -1.83 -0.87 -5.54
CA VAL A 152 -1.29 -2.23 -5.55
C VAL A 152 0.23 -2.21 -5.64
N GLU A 153 0.77 -1.59 -6.68
CA GLU A 153 2.20 -1.59 -7.01
C GLU A 153 3.06 -1.00 -5.88
N LEU A 154 2.63 0.15 -5.32
CA LEU A 154 3.36 0.91 -4.30
C LEU A 154 2.84 0.62 -2.88
N LEU A 155 2.14 -0.50 -2.70
CA LEU A 155 1.71 -0.96 -1.37
C LEU A 155 2.91 -1.06 -0.44
N TRP A 156 2.80 -0.51 0.78
CA TRP A 156 3.87 -0.47 1.79
C TRP A 156 5.14 0.29 1.37
N GLU A 157 5.03 1.18 0.39
CA GLU A 157 6.11 2.10 -0.03
C GLU A 157 5.82 3.55 0.37
N ASN A 158 4.99 3.76 1.40
CA ASN A 158 4.63 5.07 1.94
C ASN A 158 3.99 6.03 0.92
N ARG A 159 3.26 5.52 -0.09
CA ARG A 159 2.62 6.35 -1.12
C ARG A 159 1.14 6.62 -0.88
N ARG A 160 0.40 5.61 -0.41
CA ARG A 160 -1.06 5.71 -0.20
C ARG A 160 -1.46 6.91 0.67
N PHE A 161 -0.70 7.20 1.73
CA PHE A 161 -0.97 8.32 2.63
C PHE A 161 -1.01 9.68 1.91
N TYR A 162 -0.06 9.90 0.99
CA TYR A 162 0.03 11.15 0.22
C TYR A 162 -0.88 11.14 -1.00
N ASP A 163 -1.01 9.99 -1.66
CA ASP A 163 -1.83 9.81 -2.85
C ASP A 163 -3.32 10.15 -2.58
N VAL A 164 -3.92 9.66 -1.49
CA VAL A 164 -5.32 9.99 -1.16
C VAL A 164 -5.54 11.46 -0.83
N ARG A 165 -4.53 12.14 -0.26
CA ARG A 165 -4.61 13.55 0.11
C ARG A 165 -4.52 14.45 -1.11
N ARG A 166 -3.55 14.22 -1.98
CA ARG A 166 -3.36 15.03 -3.20
C ARG A 166 -4.48 14.84 -4.22
N TRP A 167 -5.12 13.66 -4.24
CA TRP A 167 -6.30 13.41 -5.06
C TRP A 167 -7.60 13.95 -4.45
N GLY A 168 -7.59 14.40 -3.18
CA GLY A 168 -8.79 14.90 -2.51
C GLY A 168 -9.78 13.80 -2.09
N ILE A 169 -9.42 12.53 -2.19
CA ILE A 169 -10.28 11.36 -1.88
C ILE A 169 -10.06 10.82 -0.45
N TYR A 170 -9.33 11.56 0.39
CA TYR A 170 -9.00 11.15 1.76
C TYR A 170 -10.25 10.80 2.58
N GLU A 171 -11.25 11.67 2.62
CA GLU A 171 -12.44 11.41 3.44
C GLU A 171 -13.28 10.25 2.93
N GLU A 172 -13.40 10.11 1.61
CA GLU A 172 -14.15 9.01 1.00
C GLU A 172 -13.50 7.67 1.36
N THR A 173 -12.21 7.55 1.09
CA THR A 173 -11.47 6.29 1.29
C THR A 173 -11.23 5.95 2.76
N GLU A 174 -11.01 6.94 3.62
CA GLU A 174 -10.80 6.72 5.06
C GLU A 174 -12.12 6.63 5.83
N ARG A 175 -13.30 6.84 5.23
CA ARG A 175 -14.57 6.48 5.87
C ARG A 175 -14.92 5.01 5.70
N GLU A 176 -14.39 4.35 4.68
CA GLU A 176 -14.67 2.94 4.42
C GLU A 176 -14.13 2.05 5.55
N PRO A 177 -14.97 1.27 6.25
CA PRO A 177 -14.50 0.40 7.33
C PRO A 177 -13.44 -0.58 6.83
N ILE A 178 -12.33 -0.68 7.57
CA ILE A 178 -11.29 -1.67 7.27
C ILE A 178 -11.87 -3.06 7.53
N ARG A 179 -11.78 -3.94 6.52
CA ARG A 179 -12.26 -5.32 6.60
C ARG A 179 -11.11 -6.30 6.50
N GLY A 180 -11.16 -7.35 7.30
CA GLY A 180 -10.19 -8.44 7.33
C GLY A 180 -10.87 -9.81 7.33
N MET A 181 -10.09 -10.86 7.45
CA MET A 181 -10.60 -12.18 7.84
C MET A 181 -10.96 -12.18 9.33
N ASN A 182 -11.75 -13.15 9.78
CA ASN A 182 -12.20 -13.25 11.17
C ASN A 182 -11.13 -13.93 12.05
N PRO A 183 -10.38 -13.18 12.89
CA PRO A 183 -9.35 -13.77 13.75
C PRO A 183 -9.95 -14.63 14.88
N ASP A 184 -11.26 -14.53 15.14
CA ASP A 184 -11.98 -15.30 16.14
C ASP A 184 -12.58 -16.60 15.56
N GLY A 185 -12.37 -16.86 14.25
CA GLY A 185 -12.78 -18.10 13.60
C GLY A 185 -11.84 -19.25 13.93
N ALA A 186 -12.36 -20.29 14.60
CA ALA A 186 -11.60 -21.50 14.92
C ALA A 186 -11.50 -22.49 13.75
N THR A 187 -12.41 -22.42 12.78
CA THR A 187 -12.43 -23.31 11.61
C THR A 187 -12.21 -22.52 10.32
N LYS A 188 -11.95 -23.23 9.22
CA LYS A 188 -11.82 -22.64 7.89
C LYS A 188 -13.05 -21.82 7.50
N GLU A 189 -14.24 -22.37 7.72
CA GLU A 189 -15.53 -21.78 7.35
C GLU A 189 -15.82 -20.49 8.12
N THR A 190 -15.33 -20.40 9.36
CA THR A 190 -15.54 -19.24 10.23
C THR A 190 -14.44 -18.19 10.07
N TYR A 191 -13.20 -18.60 9.82
CA TYR A 191 -12.05 -17.70 9.63
C TYR A 191 -12.12 -16.91 8.32
N TYR A 192 -12.45 -17.57 7.20
CA TYR A 192 -12.48 -16.91 5.88
C TYR A 192 -13.70 -16.00 5.66
N GLN A 193 -14.48 -15.72 6.71
CA GLN A 193 -15.53 -14.72 6.69
C GLN A 193 -14.94 -13.31 6.83
N ARG A 194 -15.40 -12.38 5.98
CA ARG A 194 -14.97 -10.98 6.06
C ARG A 194 -15.69 -10.27 7.19
N VAL A 195 -14.93 -9.74 8.13
CA VAL A 195 -15.44 -8.97 9.27
C VAL A 195 -14.72 -7.64 9.41
N ILE A 196 -15.32 -6.70 10.14
CA ILE A 196 -14.62 -5.54 10.67
C ILE A 196 -13.92 -6.02 11.95
N PRO A 197 -12.59 -5.94 12.06
CA PRO A 197 -11.90 -6.40 13.26
C PRO A 197 -12.41 -5.65 14.50
N GLY A 198 -12.71 -6.39 15.58
CA GLY A 198 -13.30 -5.85 16.81
C GLY A 198 -12.36 -5.05 17.70
N THR A 199 -11.18 -4.64 17.22
CA THR A 199 -10.24 -3.82 18.01
C THR A 199 -10.66 -2.36 17.95
N SER A 200 -10.55 -1.66 19.09
CA SER A 200 -10.96 -0.26 19.24
C SER A 200 -10.41 0.66 18.14
N SER A 201 -9.15 0.49 17.75
CA SER A 201 -8.51 1.30 16.70
C SER A 201 -9.18 1.24 15.33
N PHE A 202 -9.82 0.12 14.98
CA PHE A 202 -10.56 -0.03 13.72
C PHE A 202 -11.99 0.51 13.85
N MET A 203 -12.60 0.32 15.03
CA MET A 203 -13.99 0.73 15.29
C MET A 203 -14.12 2.24 15.53
N THR A 204 -13.12 2.89 16.14
CA THR A 204 -13.16 4.30 16.52
C THR A 204 -12.31 5.18 15.59
N ARG A 205 -12.08 4.76 14.34
CA ARG A 205 -11.31 5.57 13.38
C ARG A 205 -12.06 6.88 13.10
N VAL A 206 -11.45 8.00 13.49
CA VAL A 206 -11.99 9.34 13.24
C VAL A 206 -11.46 9.86 11.91
N VAL A 207 -12.37 10.29 11.04
CA VAL A 207 -12.05 10.92 9.76
C VAL A 207 -12.50 12.37 9.83
N ASN A 208 -11.58 13.29 9.60
CA ASN A 208 -11.87 14.72 9.62
C ASN A 208 -11.00 15.44 8.59
N LYS A 209 -11.57 16.42 7.87
CA LYS A 209 -10.88 17.27 6.89
C LYS A 209 -9.56 17.85 7.42
N LYS A 210 -9.48 18.23 8.70
CA LYS A 210 -8.24 18.77 9.28
C LYS A 210 -7.07 17.78 9.22
N LEU A 211 -7.34 16.46 9.27
CA LEU A 211 -6.32 15.40 9.21
C LEU A 211 -5.69 15.25 7.81
N ALA A 212 -6.15 16.01 6.82
CA ALA A 212 -5.44 16.17 5.55
C ALA A 212 -4.07 16.84 5.77
N PHE A 213 -3.97 17.75 6.74
CA PHE A 213 -2.73 18.44 7.11
C PHE A 213 -2.22 17.96 8.47
N MET A 214 -0.89 17.98 8.64
CA MET A 214 -0.26 17.74 9.93
C MET A 214 -0.32 19.00 10.78
N PRO A 215 -0.64 18.93 12.08
CA PRO A 215 -0.59 20.10 12.94
C PRO A 215 0.85 20.62 13.06
N ILE A 216 1.01 21.95 12.98
CA ILE A 216 2.28 22.60 13.31
C ILE A 216 2.43 22.55 14.83
N PRO A 217 3.57 22.07 15.38
CA PRO A 217 3.78 21.99 16.82
C PRO A 217 3.54 23.33 17.52
N ARG A 218 2.80 23.31 18.64
CA ARG A 218 2.42 24.52 19.38
C ARG A 218 3.62 25.35 19.85
N THR A 219 4.76 24.70 20.08
CA THR A 219 6.03 25.37 20.42
C THR A 219 6.53 26.26 19.29
N GLU A 220 6.43 25.80 18.04
CA GLU A 220 6.86 26.58 16.87
C GLU A 220 5.90 27.73 16.60
N MET A 221 4.59 27.51 16.75
CA MET A 221 3.57 28.57 16.66
C MET A 221 3.82 29.71 17.66
N ARG A 222 4.29 29.38 18.87
CA ARG A 222 4.62 30.40 19.89
C ARG A 222 5.91 31.15 19.59
N ARG A 223 6.83 30.55 18.85
CA ARG A 223 8.12 31.16 18.48
C ARG A 223 7.98 32.15 17.33
N LEU A 224 7.05 31.90 16.41
CA LEU A 224 6.81 32.71 15.21
C LEU A 224 5.36 33.19 15.19
N PRO A 225 5.05 34.35 15.80
CA PRO A 225 3.68 34.91 15.83
C PRO A 225 3.11 35.25 14.45
N SER A 226 3.95 35.33 13.41
CA SER A 226 3.53 35.58 12.02
C SER A 226 3.10 34.32 11.28
N LEU A 227 3.28 33.13 11.86
CA LEU A 227 2.91 31.86 11.25
C LEU A 227 1.51 31.48 11.70
N ASP A 228 0.61 31.25 10.73
CA ASP A 228 -0.73 30.72 10.99
C ASP A 228 -0.74 29.20 11.03
N GLN A 229 -1.68 28.64 11.79
CA GLN A 229 -1.85 27.20 11.92
C GLN A 229 -2.57 26.61 10.70
N ASN A 230 -2.33 25.32 10.43
CA ASN A 230 -3.09 24.59 9.42
C ASN A 230 -4.60 24.53 9.76
N PRO A 231 -5.49 24.55 8.75
CA PRO A 231 -6.93 24.62 8.99
C PRO A 231 -7.47 23.52 9.93
N GLY A 232 -8.15 23.94 11.00
CA GLY A 232 -8.83 23.05 11.94
C GLY A 232 -8.01 22.58 13.16
N TYR A 233 -6.79 23.10 13.35
CA TYR A 233 -5.94 22.85 14.52
C TYR A 233 -5.73 24.08 15.40
#